data_AF-A0A0W8FW30-F1
#
_entry.id   AF-A0A0W8FW30-F1
#
_cell.length_a   1.000
_cell.length_b   1.000
_cell.length_c   1.000
_cell.angle_alpha   90.00
_cell.angle_beta   90.00
_cell.angle_gamma   90.00
#
_symmetry.space_group_name_H-M   'P 1'
#
loop_
_entity.id
_entity.type
_entity.pdbx_description
1 polymer ?
#
loop_
_entity_poly.entity_id
_entity_poly.type
_entity_poly.pdbx_seq_one_letter_code
_entity_poly.pdbx_strand_id
1 'polypeptide(L)'
;MKKYLLILFLLGITFSQEVNHFNLSGNLAIDSKLVFAEQQDELNQEAVYEQNKKSPFLSALMSLALPGSGQFYNRDYWKAAIFLAVEAAAITFGVIYDGKGDDQTIFYENYADQYWSVDQYARWTYDNASRINPLVDPTQFNLFDPQGNLNWSELNRLESAIGKWYSHRLPRQGDQQYYEMIGKYQQFNAGWSDFTEDPNNPYTYGDPLTERFHYYSEQRGLANDYYNIAKWAVIGIVTNHILSAVEAAFASGTYNRRLESQLNIKKEQIGFHTEYYPELSIRFNF
;
A
#
# COMPACT_ATOMS: atom_id res chain seq x y z
N MET A 1 -47.46 -12.92 33.89
CA MET A 1 -46.54 -13.32 32.80
C MET A 1 -46.04 -12.01 32.18
N LYS A 2 -44.76 -11.65 32.08
CA LYS A 2 -43.45 -12.30 32.24
C LYS A 2 -42.57 -11.36 33.10
N LYS A 3 -41.78 -11.91 34.03
CA LYS A 3 -40.78 -11.16 34.81
C LYS A 3 -39.49 -11.11 33.99
N TYR A 4 -38.95 -9.92 33.72
CA TYR A 4 -37.60 -9.76 33.20
C TYR A 4 -36.67 -9.56 34.39
N LEU A 5 -35.74 -10.50 34.57
CA LEU A 5 -34.70 -10.49 35.58
C LEU A 5 -33.49 -9.76 34.99
N LEU A 6 -33.18 -8.57 35.49
CA LEU A 6 -31.99 -7.82 35.10
C LEU A 6 -30.88 -8.20 36.09
N ILE A 7 -29.93 -9.02 35.66
CA ILE A 7 -28.75 -9.38 36.45
C ILE A 7 -27.72 -8.27 36.25
N LEU A 8 -27.54 -7.43 37.27
CA LEU A 8 -26.41 -6.51 37.37
C LEU A 8 -25.18 -7.30 37.83
N PHE A 9 -24.20 -7.47 36.95
CA PHE A 9 -22.87 -7.94 37.33
C PHE A 9 -22.13 -6.77 38.00
N LEU A 10 -22.13 -6.74 39.33
CA LEU A 10 -21.21 -5.92 40.11
C LEU A 10 -19.85 -6.63 40.10
N LEU A 11 -18.97 -6.22 39.18
CA LEU A 11 -17.53 -6.49 39.28
C LEU A 11 -17.01 -5.77 40.52
N GLY A 12 -16.82 -6.53 41.60
CA GLY A 12 -16.11 -6.05 42.78
C GLY A 12 -14.68 -5.72 42.39
N ILE A 13 -14.33 -4.44 42.46
CA ILE A 13 -12.94 -3.99 42.41
C ILE A 13 -12.30 -4.44 43.71
N THR A 14 -11.61 -5.58 43.71
CA THR A 14 -10.72 -5.95 44.81
C THR A 14 -9.48 -5.08 44.70
N PHE A 15 -9.41 -4.03 45.51
CA PHE A 15 -8.14 -3.35 45.78
C PHE A 15 -7.21 -4.38 46.42
N SER A 16 -6.19 -4.80 45.69
CA SER A 16 -5.05 -5.50 46.26
C SER A 16 -4.33 -4.51 47.16
N GLN A 17 -4.42 -4.70 48.48
CA GLN A 17 -3.57 -3.98 49.42
C GLN A 17 -2.18 -4.62 49.38
N GLU A 18 -1.20 -3.86 48.90
CA GLU A 18 0.21 -4.18 49.11
C GLU A 18 0.47 -4.11 50.62
N VAL A 19 0.88 -5.23 51.21
CA VAL A 19 1.27 -5.28 52.62
C VAL A 19 2.70 -4.77 52.70
N ASN A 20 2.87 -3.45 52.81
CA ASN A 20 4.16 -2.85 53.10
C ASN A 20 4.60 -3.30 54.50
N HIS A 21 5.66 -4.10 54.57
CA HIS A 21 6.28 -4.50 55.83
C HIS A 21 7.04 -3.31 56.43
N PHE A 22 6.35 -2.48 57.20
CA PHE A 22 7.00 -1.41 57.96
C PHE A 22 7.85 -2.00 59.09
N ASN A 23 9.17 -1.79 59.03
CA ASN A 23 10.06 -2.05 60.16
C ASN A 23 9.87 -0.93 61.20
N LEU A 24 8.91 -1.13 62.10
CA LEU A 24 8.59 -0.19 63.16
C LEU A 24 9.66 -0.22 64.25
N SER A 25 10.21 0.94 64.59
CA SER A 25 11.17 1.13 65.69
C SER A 25 10.54 1.03 67.08
N GLY A 26 9.20 1.01 67.15
CA GLY A 26 8.44 1.02 68.41
C GLY A 26 8.30 2.42 69.01
N ASN A 27 8.86 3.44 68.36
CA ASN A 27 8.71 4.84 68.73
C ASN A 27 7.78 5.54 67.75
N LEU A 28 6.58 5.90 68.21
CA LEU A 28 5.54 6.54 67.41
C LEU A 28 6.02 7.78 66.63
N ALA A 29 6.93 8.59 67.19
CA ALA A 29 7.43 9.80 66.55
C ALA A 29 8.42 9.51 65.42
N ILE A 30 9.16 8.41 65.51
CA ILE A 30 10.09 7.95 64.47
C ILE A 30 9.32 7.18 63.40
N ASP A 31 8.42 6.29 63.84
CA ASP A 31 7.60 5.44 62.97
C ASP A 31 6.64 6.28 62.11
N SER A 32 6.00 7.31 62.68
CA SER A 32 5.18 8.24 61.90
C SER A 32 5.99 8.98 60.84
N LYS A 33 7.20 9.45 61.17
CA LYS A 33 8.08 10.13 60.20
C LYS A 33 8.52 9.19 59.07
N LEU A 34 8.84 7.94 59.38
CA LEU A 34 9.19 6.91 58.40
C LEU A 34 8.04 6.66 57.43
N VAL A 35 6.84 6.42 57.95
CA VAL A 35 5.62 6.20 57.12
C VAL A 35 5.32 7.42 56.26
N PHE A 36 5.41 8.63 56.81
CA PHE A 36 5.21 9.87 56.04
C PHE A 36 6.24 10.04 54.93
N ALA A 37 7.52 9.73 55.18
CA ALA A 37 8.58 9.85 54.18
C ALA A 37 8.40 8.83 53.04
N GLU A 38 8.07 7.58 53.36
CA GLU A 38 7.86 6.52 52.36
C GLU A 38 6.61 6.81 51.50
N GLN A 39 5.51 7.25 52.12
CA GLN A 39 4.31 7.67 51.40
C GLN A 39 4.56 8.89 50.49
N GLN A 40 5.39 9.84 50.92
CA GLN A 40 5.78 10.99 50.11
C GLN A 40 6.63 10.56 48.89
N ASP A 41 7.54 9.60 49.07
CA ASP A 41 8.37 9.07 48.00
C ASP A 41 7.55 8.26 46.97
N GLU A 42 6.59 7.44 47.41
CA GLU A 42 5.64 6.75 46.53
C GLU A 42 4.81 7.75 45.70
N LEU A 43 4.24 8.78 46.33
CA LEU A 43 3.50 9.85 45.62
C LEU A 43 4.36 10.58 44.59
N ASN A 44 5.63 10.83 44.92
CA ASN A 44 6.58 11.46 44.00
C ASN A 44 6.90 10.54 42.81
N GLN A 45 7.08 9.24 43.04
CA GLN A 45 7.34 8.26 41.98
C GLN A 45 6.14 8.12 41.05
N GLU A 46 4.91 8.03 41.57
CA GLU A 46 3.68 8.01 40.76
C GLU A 46 3.53 9.28 39.92
N ALA A 47 3.78 10.46 40.51
CA ALA A 47 3.72 11.73 39.77
C ALA A 47 4.75 11.78 38.62
N VAL A 48 5.98 11.30 38.87
CA VAL A 48 7.03 11.22 37.83
C VAL A 48 6.66 10.21 36.75
N TYR A 49 6.09 9.07 37.11
CA TYR A 49 5.61 8.06 36.15
C TYR A 49 4.50 8.63 35.26
N GLU A 50 3.46 9.20 35.86
CA GLU A 50 2.31 9.77 35.15
C GLU A 50 2.70 10.94 34.23
N GLN A 51 3.69 11.74 34.64
CA GLN A 51 4.22 12.83 33.81
C GLN A 51 5.04 12.32 32.61
N ASN A 52 5.77 11.22 32.76
CA ASN A 52 6.73 10.75 31.75
C ASN A 52 6.24 9.57 30.91
N LYS A 53 5.14 8.92 31.30
CA LYS A 53 4.56 7.81 30.54
C LYS A 53 4.16 8.25 29.13
N LYS A 54 4.26 7.32 28.19
CA LYS A 54 3.97 7.51 26.78
C LYS A 54 2.63 6.87 26.46
N SER A 55 1.76 7.62 25.76
CA SER A 55 0.49 7.11 25.25
C SER A 55 0.73 6.18 24.05
N PRO A 56 0.35 4.89 24.11
CA PRO A 56 0.44 3.98 22.97
C PRO A 56 -0.39 4.43 21.77
N PHE A 57 -1.58 4.97 22.02
CA PHE A 57 -2.47 5.48 20.97
C PHE A 57 -1.86 6.68 20.24
N LEU A 58 -1.29 7.63 20.99
CA LEU A 58 -0.64 8.78 20.39
C LEU A 58 0.58 8.36 19.56
N SER A 59 1.43 7.47 20.08
CA SER A 59 2.58 6.95 19.32
C SER A 59 2.16 6.26 18.04
N ALA A 60 1.12 5.43 18.08
CA ALA A 60 0.58 4.77 16.90
C ALA A 60 0.08 5.78 15.86
N LEU A 61 -0.69 6.78 16.29
CA LEU A 61 -1.24 7.81 15.40
C LEU A 61 -0.13 8.64 14.74
N MET A 62 0.90 9.00 15.51
CA MET A 62 2.08 9.68 14.99
C MET A 62 2.75 8.82 13.90
N SER A 63 3.08 7.56 14.19
CA SER A 63 3.74 6.68 13.22
C SER A 63 2.87 6.31 12.02
N LEU A 64 1.54 6.32 12.16
CA LEU A 64 0.62 6.14 11.04
C LEU A 64 0.63 7.35 10.10
N ALA A 65 0.79 8.57 10.64
CA ALA A 65 0.91 9.78 9.84
C ALA A 65 2.29 9.91 9.19
N LEU A 66 3.34 9.62 9.96
CA LEU A 66 4.72 9.64 9.50
C LEU A 66 5.49 8.47 10.13
N PRO A 67 5.86 7.45 9.35
CA PRO A 67 6.60 6.29 9.84
C PRO A 67 7.85 6.70 10.61
N GLY A 68 8.05 6.09 11.79
CA GLY A 68 9.17 6.37 12.69
C GLY A 68 8.90 7.45 13.74
N SER A 69 7.87 8.30 13.57
CA SER A 69 7.65 9.44 14.49
C SER A 69 7.14 9.03 15.88
N GLY A 70 6.35 7.96 15.99
CA GLY A 70 5.94 7.36 17.26
C GLY A 70 7.11 6.68 17.99
N GLN A 71 8.02 6.02 17.25
CA GLN A 71 9.26 5.48 17.80
C GLN A 71 10.15 6.61 18.34
N PHE A 72 10.25 7.72 17.60
CA PHE A 72 10.98 8.90 18.05
C PHE A 72 10.39 9.47 19.35
N TYR A 73 9.06 9.56 19.44
CA TYR A 73 8.35 9.98 20.66
C TYR A 73 8.62 9.03 21.86
N ASN A 74 8.77 7.74 21.59
CA ASN A 74 9.15 6.71 22.56
C ASN A 74 10.66 6.65 22.86
N ARG A 75 11.48 7.52 22.26
CA ARG A 75 12.95 7.56 22.37
C ARG A 75 13.68 6.34 21.77
N ASP A 76 13.01 5.60 20.88
CA ASP A 76 13.58 4.48 20.11
C ASP A 76 14.12 4.97 18.75
N TYR A 77 15.16 5.82 18.79
CA TYR A 77 15.66 6.53 17.62
C TYR A 77 16.17 5.64 16.48
N TRP A 78 16.75 4.48 16.80
CA TRP A 78 17.27 3.58 15.78
C TRP A 78 16.13 2.95 14.95
N LYS A 79 15.00 2.61 15.59
CA LYS A 79 13.81 2.12 14.88
C LYS A 79 13.15 3.21 14.08
N ALA A 80 13.07 4.43 14.64
CA ALA A 80 12.59 5.61 13.93
C ALA A 80 13.37 5.83 12.62
N ALA A 81 14.70 5.75 12.69
CA ALA A 81 15.57 5.89 11.53
C ALA A 81 15.32 4.81 10.47
N ILE A 82 15.11 3.55 10.88
CA ILE A 82 14.80 2.45 9.94
C ILE A 82 13.48 2.70 9.22
N PHE A 83 12.40 2.97 9.96
CA PHE A 83 11.08 3.22 9.34
C PHE A 83 11.11 4.40 8.37
N LEU A 84 11.81 5.48 8.74
CA LEU A 84 11.97 6.65 7.88
C LEU A 84 12.83 6.35 6.64
N ALA A 85 13.90 5.57 6.79
CA ALA A 85 14.76 5.18 5.68
C ALA A 85 14.03 4.28 4.67
N VAL A 86 13.25 3.31 5.15
CA VAL A 86 12.40 2.47 4.32
C VAL A 86 11.35 3.30 3.58
N GLU A 87 10.72 4.25 4.28
CA GLU A 87 9.74 5.17 3.68
C GLU A 87 10.36 5.99 2.55
N ALA A 88 11.49 6.64 2.82
CA ALA A 88 12.20 7.45 1.84
C ALA A 88 12.64 6.63 0.62
N ALA A 89 13.14 5.40 0.85
CA ALA A 89 13.50 4.50 -0.24
C ALA A 89 12.28 4.12 -1.09
N ALA A 90 11.17 3.72 -0.46
CA ALA A 90 9.95 3.33 -1.16
C ALA A 90 9.35 4.49 -1.98
N ILE A 91 9.30 5.71 -1.41
CA ILE A 91 8.86 6.91 -2.15
C ILE A 91 9.79 7.17 -3.35
N THR A 92 11.11 7.12 -3.13
CA THR A 92 12.10 7.37 -4.18
C THR A 92 11.94 6.37 -5.33
N PHE A 93 11.84 5.07 -5.02
CA PHE A 93 11.60 4.05 -6.03
C PHE A 93 10.26 4.24 -6.73
N GLY A 94 9.20 4.56 -5.99
CA GLY A 94 7.88 4.84 -6.55
C GLY A 94 7.94 5.93 -7.61
N VAL A 95 8.46 7.11 -7.26
CA VAL A 95 8.53 8.27 -8.15
C VAL A 95 9.41 8.00 -9.37
N ILE A 96 10.59 7.39 -9.18
CA ILE A 96 11.51 7.11 -10.30
C ILE A 96 10.89 6.13 -11.30
N TYR A 97 10.26 5.06 -10.83
CA TYR A 97 9.72 4.04 -11.72
C TYR A 97 8.38 4.44 -12.33
N ASP A 98 7.60 5.28 -11.66
CA ASP A 98 6.40 5.88 -12.24
C ASP A 98 6.79 6.78 -13.44
N GLY A 99 7.77 7.67 -13.26
CA GLY A 99 8.29 8.50 -14.34
C GLY A 99 8.90 7.71 -15.49
N LYS A 100 9.60 6.60 -15.21
CA LYS A 100 10.07 5.69 -16.27
C LYS A 100 8.92 5.03 -17.03
N GLY A 101 7.83 4.70 -16.33
CA GLY A 101 6.61 4.18 -16.95
C GLY A 101 6.01 5.21 -17.92
N ASP A 102 5.95 6.48 -17.51
CA ASP A 102 5.44 7.58 -18.33
C ASP A 102 6.32 7.82 -19.57
N ASP A 103 7.64 7.89 -19.40
CA ASP A 103 8.58 8.08 -20.50
C ASP A 103 8.49 6.92 -21.51
N GLN A 104 8.39 5.68 -21.00
CA GLN A 104 8.25 4.50 -21.84
C GLN A 104 6.88 4.44 -22.53
N THR A 105 5.84 4.99 -21.88
CA THR A 105 4.51 5.15 -22.47
C THR A 105 4.54 6.08 -23.67
N ILE A 106 5.09 7.27 -23.48
CA ILE A 106 5.30 8.23 -24.57
C ILE A 106 6.12 7.60 -25.70
N PHE A 107 7.15 6.81 -25.37
CA PHE A 107 7.97 6.13 -26.37
C PHE A 107 7.17 5.16 -27.24
N TYR A 108 6.43 4.22 -26.63
CA TYR A 108 5.68 3.24 -27.43
C TYR A 108 4.52 3.91 -28.18
N GLU A 109 3.86 4.92 -27.60
CA GLU A 109 2.76 5.64 -28.26
C GLU A 109 3.25 6.34 -29.53
N ASN A 110 4.39 7.05 -29.45
CA ASN A 110 5.02 7.65 -30.63
C ASN A 110 5.41 6.59 -31.68
N TYR A 111 5.90 5.43 -31.25
CA TYR A 111 6.21 4.33 -32.16
C TYR A 111 4.95 3.82 -32.88
N ALA A 112 3.83 3.65 -32.16
CA ALA A 112 2.56 3.29 -32.76
C ALA A 112 2.06 4.36 -33.73
N ASP A 113 2.12 5.63 -33.36
CA ASP A 113 1.68 6.73 -34.24
C ASP A 113 2.51 6.82 -35.52
N GLN A 114 3.78 6.41 -35.48
CA GLN A 114 4.65 6.40 -36.66
C GLN A 114 4.41 5.18 -37.56
N TYR A 115 4.08 4.02 -36.98
CA TYR A 115 4.17 2.74 -37.69
C TYR A 115 2.88 1.92 -37.75
N TRP A 116 1.83 2.36 -37.06
CA TRP A 116 0.51 1.74 -37.11
C TRP A 116 -0.50 2.70 -37.75
N SER A 117 -1.19 2.25 -38.79
CA SER A 117 -2.15 3.04 -39.55
C SER A 117 -3.56 2.51 -39.37
N VAL A 118 -4.43 3.37 -38.82
CA VAL A 118 -5.85 3.05 -38.68
C VAL A 118 -6.53 2.86 -40.03
N ASP A 119 -6.12 3.62 -41.04
CA ASP A 119 -6.68 3.53 -42.38
C ASP A 119 -6.27 2.23 -43.07
N GLN A 120 -5.02 1.78 -42.89
CA GLN A 120 -4.55 0.48 -43.38
C GLN A 120 -5.37 -0.64 -42.75
N TYR A 121 -5.51 -0.62 -41.42
CA TYR A 121 -6.30 -1.59 -40.67
C TYR A 121 -7.76 -1.64 -41.13
N ALA A 122 -8.39 -0.47 -41.28
CA ALA A 122 -9.80 -0.35 -41.67
C ALA A 122 -10.04 -0.88 -43.09
N ARG A 123 -9.15 -0.55 -44.04
CA ARG A 123 -9.21 -1.06 -45.42
C ARG A 123 -9.03 -2.57 -45.47
N TRP A 124 -8.01 -3.09 -44.78
CA TRP A 124 -7.77 -4.53 -44.73
C TRP A 124 -8.97 -5.27 -44.12
N THR A 125 -9.53 -4.74 -43.02
CA THR A 125 -10.72 -5.30 -42.36
C THR A 125 -11.93 -5.32 -43.30
N TYR A 126 -12.14 -4.25 -44.06
CA TYR A 126 -13.22 -4.16 -45.06
C TYR A 126 -13.06 -5.20 -46.16
N ASP A 127 -11.87 -5.26 -46.77
CA ASP A 127 -11.59 -6.15 -47.91
C ASP A 127 -11.68 -7.63 -47.51
N ASN A 128 -11.39 -7.94 -46.23
CA ASN A 128 -11.43 -9.30 -45.70
C ASN A 128 -12.72 -9.66 -44.96
N ALA A 129 -13.67 -8.74 -44.79
CA ALA A 129 -14.86 -8.94 -43.96
C ALA A 129 -15.69 -10.17 -44.37
N SER A 130 -16.03 -10.28 -45.66
CA SER A 130 -16.81 -11.42 -46.17
C SER A 130 -16.04 -12.73 -46.16
N ARG A 131 -14.71 -12.69 -46.25
CA ARG A 131 -13.85 -13.88 -46.12
C ARG A 131 -13.88 -14.41 -44.70
N ILE A 132 -13.77 -13.53 -43.71
CA ILE A 132 -13.78 -13.88 -42.29
C ILE A 132 -15.18 -14.33 -41.85
N ASN A 133 -16.21 -13.61 -42.26
CA ASN A 133 -17.60 -13.95 -42.01
C ASN A 133 -18.45 -13.76 -43.27
N PRO A 134 -18.82 -14.86 -43.97
CA PRO A 134 -19.62 -14.80 -45.20
C PRO A 134 -21.01 -14.17 -45.04
N LEU A 135 -21.49 -13.99 -43.81
CA LEU A 135 -22.77 -13.32 -43.52
C LEU A 135 -22.65 -11.79 -43.53
N VAL A 136 -21.44 -11.24 -43.60
CA VAL A 136 -21.19 -9.81 -43.60
C VAL A 136 -20.95 -9.33 -45.03
N ASP A 137 -21.79 -8.38 -45.43
CA ASP A 137 -21.65 -7.63 -46.69
C ASP A 137 -20.97 -6.27 -46.39
N PRO A 138 -19.68 -6.10 -46.74
CA PRO A 138 -18.92 -4.89 -46.44
C PRO A 138 -19.49 -3.66 -47.15
N THR A 139 -20.21 -3.81 -48.26
CA THR A 139 -20.79 -2.67 -49.00
C THR A 139 -21.84 -1.88 -48.21
N GLN A 140 -22.33 -2.44 -47.10
CA GLN A 140 -23.25 -1.79 -46.17
C GLN A 140 -22.56 -0.80 -45.22
N PHE A 141 -21.22 -0.74 -45.20
CA PHE A 141 -20.44 0.06 -44.26
C PHE A 141 -19.68 1.17 -44.98
N ASN A 142 -19.99 2.42 -44.63
CA ASN A 142 -19.34 3.58 -45.23
C ASN A 142 -18.15 4.02 -44.37
N LEU A 143 -17.05 3.27 -44.45
CA LEU A 143 -15.88 3.48 -43.57
C LEU A 143 -15.18 4.82 -43.78
N PHE A 144 -15.18 5.35 -45.00
CA PHE A 144 -14.51 6.61 -45.33
C PHE A 144 -15.53 7.61 -45.85
N ASP A 145 -15.46 8.84 -45.36
CA ASP A 145 -16.25 9.95 -45.91
C ASP A 145 -15.73 10.36 -47.31
N PRO A 146 -16.46 11.20 -48.06
CA PRO A 146 -16.00 11.67 -49.37
C PRO A 146 -14.67 12.46 -49.33
N GLN A 147 -14.23 12.90 -48.16
CA GLN A 147 -12.97 13.61 -47.93
C GLN A 147 -11.82 12.64 -47.57
N GLY A 148 -12.11 11.35 -47.41
CA GLY A 148 -11.15 10.30 -47.09
C GLY A 148 -10.92 10.09 -45.59
N ASN A 149 -11.67 10.75 -44.70
CA ASN A 149 -11.54 10.56 -43.26
C ASN A 149 -12.29 9.31 -42.80
N LEU A 150 -11.71 8.60 -41.84
CA LEU A 150 -12.31 7.42 -41.24
C LEU A 150 -13.55 7.76 -40.38
N ASN A 151 -14.65 7.06 -40.65
CA ASN A 151 -15.82 7.04 -39.80
C ASN A 151 -15.70 5.94 -38.73
N TRP A 152 -15.27 6.33 -37.54
CA TRP A 152 -15.11 5.45 -36.37
C TRP A 152 -16.34 4.61 -36.04
N SER A 153 -17.54 5.21 -36.16
CA SER A 153 -18.79 4.49 -35.83
C SER A 153 -19.09 3.36 -36.81
N GLU A 154 -18.78 3.57 -38.10
CA GLU A 154 -18.94 2.56 -39.15
C GLU A 154 -17.87 1.47 -39.03
N LEU A 155 -16.62 1.83 -38.69
CA LEU A 155 -15.57 0.86 -38.38
C LEU A 155 -15.97 -0.04 -37.22
N ASN A 156 -16.39 0.53 -36.09
CA ASN A 156 -16.82 -0.26 -34.94
C ASN A 156 -18.08 -1.11 -35.24
N ARG A 157 -18.98 -0.63 -36.10
CA ARG A 157 -20.13 -1.41 -36.56
C ARG A 157 -19.68 -2.60 -37.40
N LEU A 158 -18.72 -2.41 -38.30
CA LEU A 158 -18.13 -3.48 -39.11
C LEU A 158 -17.42 -4.52 -38.23
N GLU A 159 -16.54 -4.10 -37.33
CA GLU A 159 -15.86 -4.98 -36.37
C GLU A 159 -16.86 -5.84 -35.59
N SER A 160 -17.97 -5.24 -35.18
CA SER A 160 -19.05 -5.95 -34.47
C SER A 160 -19.81 -6.94 -35.35
N ALA A 161 -20.06 -6.56 -36.60
CA ALA A 161 -20.80 -7.39 -37.55
C ALA A 161 -19.99 -8.61 -37.99
N ILE A 162 -18.67 -8.44 -38.18
CA ILE A 162 -17.76 -9.55 -38.47
C ILE A 162 -17.88 -10.62 -37.38
N GLY A 163 -17.92 -10.24 -36.10
CA GLY A 163 -17.94 -11.21 -35.01
C GLY A 163 -16.76 -12.18 -35.17
N LYS A 164 -16.87 -13.47 -34.85
CA LYS A 164 -15.74 -14.42 -34.97
C LYS A 164 -14.56 -14.03 -34.07
N TRP A 165 -13.36 -13.90 -34.62
CA TRP A 165 -12.16 -13.56 -33.86
C TRP A 165 -11.97 -12.05 -33.65
N TYR A 166 -12.87 -11.21 -34.17
CA TYR A 166 -13.00 -9.81 -33.76
C TYR A 166 -13.71 -9.76 -32.40
N SER A 167 -12.91 -9.75 -31.34
CA SER A 167 -13.37 -9.78 -29.96
C SER A 167 -13.48 -8.38 -29.34
N HIS A 168 -12.73 -7.42 -29.87
CA HIS A 168 -12.66 -6.06 -29.37
C HIS A 168 -12.94 -5.06 -30.50
N ARG A 169 -13.36 -3.86 -30.13
CA ARG A 169 -13.52 -2.74 -31.05
C ARG A 169 -12.34 -1.81 -30.90
N LEU A 170 -11.89 -1.21 -32.00
CA LEU A 170 -10.84 -0.20 -31.92
C LEU A 170 -11.37 1.07 -31.23
N PRO A 171 -10.78 1.50 -30.10
CA PRO A 171 -11.10 2.77 -29.46
C PRO A 171 -10.65 3.95 -30.34
N ARG A 172 -11.04 5.17 -29.99
CA ARG A 172 -10.61 6.35 -30.77
C ARG A 172 -9.09 6.53 -30.64
N GLN A 173 -8.47 6.97 -31.73
CA GLN A 173 -7.05 7.29 -31.74
C GLN A 173 -6.72 8.32 -30.65
N GLY A 174 -5.61 8.10 -29.95
CA GLY A 174 -5.14 8.93 -28.84
C GLY A 174 -5.66 8.51 -27.46
N ASP A 175 -6.67 7.63 -27.36
CA ASP A 175 -7.09 7.07 -26.08
C ASP A 175 -6.07 6.03 -25.59
N GLN A 176 -5.81 5.97 -24.28
CA GLN A 176 -4.92 4.93 -23.71
C GLN A 176 -5.35 3.50 -24.11
N GLN A 177 -6.66 3.27 -24.21
CA GLN A 177 -7.19 1.98 -24.64
C GLN A 177 -6.83 1.64 -26.08
N TYR A 178 -6.71 2.64 -26.98
CA TYR A 178 -6.30 2.41 -28.37
C TYR A 178 -4.91 1.80 -28.43
N TYR A 179 -3.95 2.42 -27.74
CA TYR A 179 -2.58 1.91 -27.64
C TYR A 179 -2.50 0.54 -26.94
N GLU A 180 -3.38 0.28 -25.96
CA GLU A 180 -3.46 -1.04 -25.35
C GLU A 180 -3.98 -2.10 -26.33
N MET A 181 -5.00 -1.79 -27.12
CA MET A 181 -5.63 -2.75 -28.02
C MET A 181 -4.67 -3.20 -29.13
N ILE A 182 -4.04 -2.25 -29.83
CA ILE A 182 -3.22 -2.52 -31.03
C ILE A 182 -1.97 -3.37 -30.77
N GLY A 183 -1.49 -3.44 -29.52
CA GLY A 183 -0.34 -4.26 -29.11
C GLY A 183 -0.67 -5.50 -28.30
N LYS A 184 -1.95 -5.75 -28.01
CA LYS A 184 -2.40 -6.89 -27.19
C LYS A 184 -3.14 -7.94 -28.00
N TYR A 185 -3.92 -7.52 -28.99
CA TYR A 185 -4.74 -8.44 -29.77
C TYR A 185 -4.24 -8.57 -31.20
N GLN A 186 -4.06 -9.82 -31.62
CA GLN A 186 -3.65 -10.19 -32.96
C GLN A 186 -4.57 -9.63 -34.04
N GLN A 187 -5.84 -9.35 -33.71
CA GLN A 187 -6.80 -8.79 -34.65
C GLN A 187 -6.37 -7.45 -35.27
N PHE A 188 -5.49 -6.69 -34.59
CA PHE A 188 -5.00 -5.39 -35.07
C PHE A 188 -3.67 -5.48 -35.84
N ASN A 189 -3.19 -6.71 -36.11
CA ASN A 189 -1.92 -6.95 -36.79
C ASN A 189 -1.84 -6.27 -38.17
N ALA A 190 -2.96 -6.24 -38.89
CA ALA A 190 -3.04 -5.67 -40.23
C ALA A 190 -2.83 -4.14 -40.31
N GLY A 191 -2.86 -3.44 -39.17
CA GLY A 191 -2.57 -2.01 -39.12
C GLY A 191 -1.08 -1.66 -39.03
N TRP A 192 -0.19 -2.64 -38.83
CA TRP A 192 1.25 -2.37 -38.78
C TRP A 192 1.82 -2.18 -40.18
N SER A 193 2.70 -1.19 -40.34
CA SER A 193 3.30 -0.82 -41.64
C SER A 193 4.14 -1.92 -42.30
N ASP A 194 4.61 -2.92 -41.56
CA ASP A 194 5.32 -4.10 -42.07
C ASP A 194 4.39 -5.28 -42.36
N PHE A 195 3.09 -5.14 -42.12
CA PHE A 195 2.09 -6.13 -42.50
C PHE A 195 1.97 -6.20 -44.03
N THR A 196 2.17 -7.40 -44.56
CA THR A 196 1.99 -7.71 -45.98
C THR A 196 1.02 -8.86 -46.11
N GLU A 197 -0.07 -8.65 -46.83
CA GLU A 197 -1.05 -9.69 -47.12
C GLU A 197 -0.55 -10.61 -48.24
N ASP A 198 -0.54 -11.93 -47.98
CA ASP A 198 -0.27 -12.94 -49.00
C ASP A 198 -1.59 -13.37 -49.65
N PRO A 199 -1.79 -13.12 -50.97
CA PRO A 199 -3.00 -13.54 -51.67
C PRO A 199 -3.23 -15.06 -51.68
N ASN A 200 -2.16 -15.86 -51.56
CA ASN A 200 -2.26 -17.32 -51.56
C ASN A 200 -2.53 -17.89 -50.16
N ASN A 201 -2.14 -17.16 -49.12
CA ASN A 201 -2.36 -17.53 -47.73
C ASN A 201 -2.84 -16.33 -46.91
N PRO A 202 -4.12 -15.94 -47.03
CA PRO A 202 -4.65 -14.76 -46.35
C PRO A 202 -4.60 -14.91 -44.84
N TYR A 203 -4.14 -13.86 -44.16
CA TYR A 203 -3.98 -13.84 -42.70
C TYR A 203 -5.25 -14.29 -41.96
N THR A 204 -5.06 -15.14 -40.95
CA THR A 204 -6.09 -15.60 -40.00
C THR A 204 -5.60 -15.49 -38.57
N TYR A 205 -6.54 -15.50 -37.62
CA TYR A 205 -6.20 -15.48 -36.21
C TYR A 205 -5.35 -16.71 -35.83
N GLY A 206 -4.24 -16.47 -35.12
CA GLY A 206 -3.25 -17.48 -34.77
C GLY A 206 -2.02 -17.50 -35.67
N ASP A 207 -2.04 -16.77 -36.80
CA ASP A 207 -0.86 -16.62 -37.65
C ASP A 207 0.23 -15.76 -36.98
N PRO A 208 1.50 -15.89 -37.43
CA PRO A 208 2.60 -15.05 -36.95
C PRO A 208 2.28 -13.56 -37.09
N LEU A 209 2.68 -12.80 -36.07
CA LEU A 209 2.51 -11.35 -36.04
C LEU A 209 3.73 -10.66 -36.65
N THR A 210 3.58 -9.41 -37.02
CA THR A 210 4.68 -8.67 -37.62
C THR A 210 5.78 -8.35 -36.60
N GLU A 211 7.00 -8.11 -37.08
CA GLU A 211 8.12 -7.76 -36.20
C GLU A 211 7.83 -6.46 -35.44
N ARG A 212 7.18 -5.49 -36.09
CA ARG A 212 6.78 -4.23 -35.44
C ARG A 212 5.72 -4.44 -34.37
N PHE A 213 4.75 -5.34 -34.58
CA PHE A 213 3.79 -5.71 -33.54
C PHE A 213 4.53 -6.23 -32.31
N HIS A 214 5.45 -7.17 -32.50
CA HIS A 214 6.20 -7.78 -31.40
C HIS A 214 7.05 -6.77 -30.64
N TYR A 215 7.80 -5.93 -31.38
CA TYR A 215 8.60 -4.87 -30.78
C TYR A 215 7.73 -3.91 -29.97
N TYR A 216 6.62 -3.41 -30.54
CA TYR A 216 5.70 -2.53 -29.83
C TYR A 216 5.14 -3.18 -28.55
N SER A 217 4.69 -4.44 -28.65
CA SER A 217 4.15 -5.19 -27.52
C SER A 217 5.18 -5.34 -26.39
N GLU A 218 6.45 -5.59 -26.73
CA GLU A 218 7.56 -5.64 -25.77
C GLU A 218 7.79 -4.29 -25.08
N GLN A 219 7.84 -3.20 -25.86
CA GLN A 219 8.02 -1.85 -25.31
C GLN A 219 6.88 -1.44 -24.37
N ARG A 220 5.66 -1.86 -24.69
CA ARG A 220 4.50 -1.67 -23.81
C ARG A 220 4.56 -2.55 -22.56
N GLY A 221 5.07 -3.77 -22.70
CA GLY A 221 5.38 -4.66 -21.58
C GLY A 221 6.37 -4.03 -20.61
N LEU A 222 7.40 -3.37 -21.14
CA LEU A 222 8.42 -2.69 -20.35
C LEU A 222 7.84 -1.52 -19.53
N ALA A 223 6.93 -0.73 -20.10
CA ALA A 223 6.21 0.31 -19.36
C ALA A 223 5.40 -0.29 -18.20
N ASN A 224 4.67 -1.39 -18.47
CA ASN A 224 3.93 -2.10 -17.43
C ASN A 224 4.84 -2.62 -16.31
N ASP A 225 6.04 -3.09 -16.62
CA ASP A 225 7.00 -3.54 -15.61
C ASP A 225 7.47 -2.38 -14.73
N TYR A 226 7.71 -1.19 -15.28
CA TYR A 226 8.03 0.01 -14.50
C TYR A 226 6.87 0.43 -13.60
N TYR A 227 5.64 0.51 -14.12
CA TYR A 227 4.47 0.81 -13.30
C TYR A 227 4.21 -0.26 -12.23
N ASN A 228 4.52 -1.53 -12.50
CA ASN A 228 4.43 -2.60 -11.51
C ASN A 228 5.41 -2.38 -10.35
N ILE A 229 6.64 -1.93 -10.62
CA ILE A 229 7.61 -1.58 -9.57
C ILE A 229 7.10 -0.39 -8.76
N ALA A 230 6.59 0.66 -9.41
CA ALA A 230 6.02 1.83 -8.73
C ALA A 230 4.84 1.42 -7.82
N LYS A 231 3.94 0.56 -8.32
CA LYS A 231 2.83 -0.01 -7.55
C LYS A 231 3.30 -0.77 -6.32
N TRP A 232 4.34 -1.59 -6.43
CA TRP A 232 4.91 -2.30 -5.28
C TRP A 232 5.55 -1.34 -4.27
N ALA A 233 6.12 -0.22 -4.72
CA ALA A 233 6.63 0.82 -3.84
C ALA A 233 5.50 1.45 -3.00
N VAL A 234 4.35 1.76 -3.61
CA VAL A 234 3.15 2.27 -2.91
C VAL A 234 2.62 1.26 -1.89
N ILE A 235 2.57 -0.03 -2.24
CA ILE A 235 2.22 -1.09 -1.30
C ILE A 235 3.22 -1.13 -0.14
N GLY A 236 4.50 -0.96 -0.43
CA GLY A 236 5.57 -0.86 0.56
C GLY A 236 5.36 0.29 1.54
N ILE A 237 5.03 1.49 1.04
CA ILE A 237 4.71 2.68 1.85
C ILE A 237 3.55 2.38 2.81
N VAL A 238 2.41 1.95 2.30
CA VAL A 238 1.23 1.66 3.14
C VAL A 238 1.54 0.60 4.19
N THR A 239 2.27 -0.45 3.80
CA THR A 239 2.72 -1.50 4.73
C THR A 239 3.64 -0.93 5.82
N ASN A 240 4.59 -0.08 5.45
CA ASN A 240 5.52 0.56 6.35
C ASN A 240 4.79 1.44 7.39
N HIS A 241 3.79 2.22 6.96
CA HIS A 241 2.93 3.01 7.85
C HIS A 241 2.21 2.14 8.90
N ILE A 242 1.60 1.03 8.47
CA ILE A 242 0.87 0.14 9.39
C ILE A 242 1.82 -0.53 10.37
N LEU A 243 2.93 -1.09 9.88
CA LEU A 243 3.93 -1.75 10.73
C LEU A 243 4.57 -0.76 11.70
N SER A 244 4.85 0.46 11.26
CA SER A 244 5.39 1.51 12.12
C SER A 244 4.40 1.92 13.22
N ALA A 245 3.11 2.05 12.90
CA ALA A 245 2.08 2.39 13.89
C ALA A 245 1.93 1.31 14.97
N VAL A 246 1.90 0.04 14.55
CA VAL A 246 1.80 -1.11 15.46
C VAL A 246 3.03 -1.22 16.34
N GLU A 247 4.23 -1.12 15.75
CA GLU A 247 5.48 -1.18 16.50
C GLU A 247 5.59 0.00 17.49
N ALA A 248 5.17 1.21 17.10
CA ALA A 248 5.18 2.37 17.99
C ALA A 248 4.25 2.19 19.20
N ALA A 249 3.07 1.59 19.01
CA ALA A 249 2.17 1.28 20.12
C ALA A 249 2.83 0.33 21.14
N PHE A 250 3.48 -0.73 20.65
CA PHE A 250 4.18 -1.69 21.50
C PHE A 250 5.41 -1.07 22.19
N ALA A 251 6.18 -0.26 21.45
CA ALA A 251 7.34 0.45 21.98
C ALA A 251 6.96 1.36 23.15
N SER A 252 5.77 1.99 23.11
CA SER A 252 5.26 2.80 24.24
C SER A 252 5.04 1.94 25.48
N GLY A 253 4.49 0.73 25.32
CA GLY A 253 4.30 -0.21 26.42
C GLY A 253 5.63 -0.65 27.04
N THR A 254 6.63 -0.94 26.20
CA THR A 254 7.98 -1.28 26.69
C THR A 254 8.68 -0.10 27.36
N TYR A 255 8.49 1.12 26.84
CA TYR A 255 9.02 2.34 27.45
C TYR A 255 8.39 2.57 28.83
N ASN A 256 7.07 2.46 28.95
CA ASN A 256 6.35 2.67 30.20
C ASN A 256 6.78 1.65 31.26
N ARG A 257 6.87 0.36 30.90
CA ARG A 257 7.37 -0.67 31.83
C ARG A 257 8.80 -0.39 32.29
N ARG A 258 9.68 0.04 31.38
CA ARG A 258 11.06 0.40 31.74
C ARG A 258 11.11 1.61 32.68
N LEU A 259 10.27 2.62 32.44
CA LEU A 259 10.13 3.79 33.29
C LEU A 259 9.66 3.39 34.69
N GLU A 260 8.62 2.56 34.78
CA GLU A 260 8.09 2.02 36.04
C GLU A 260 9.18 1.24 36.82
N SER A 261 9.89 0.32 36.15
CA SER A 261 10.98 -0.43 36.79
C SER A 261 12.16 0.45 37.24
N GLN A 262 12.40 1.58 36.59
CA GLN A 262 13.43 2.54 37.01
C GLN A 262 13.02 3.37 38.23
N LEU A 263 11.72 3.62 38.39
CA LEU A 263 11.16 4.36 39.52
C LEU A 263 11.04 3.48 40.77
N ASN A 264 10.70 2.20 40.59
CA ASN A 264 10.56 1.22 41.68
C ASN A 264 11.91 0.73 42.27
N ILE A 265 13.03 1.36 41.93
CA ILE A 265 14.32 1.07 42.59
C ILE A 265 14.28 1.69 43.99
N LYS A 266 13.99 0.87 45.00
CA LYS A 266 14.00 1.29 46.40
C LYS A 266 15.42 1.65 46.84
N LYS A 267 15.51 2.73 47.61
CA LYS A 267 16.73 3.19 48.28
C LYS A 267 16.57 2.90 49.76
N GLU A 268 17.41 2.04 50.32
CA GLU A 268 17.43 1.80 51.76
C GLU A 268 18.69 2.44 52.34
N GLN A 269 18.50 3.20 53.42
CA GLN A 269 19.59 3.88 54.10
C GLN A 269 19.96 3.09 55.36
N ILE A 270 21.02 2.28 55.26
CA ILE A 270 21.55 1.46 56.36
C ILE A 270 22.70 2.23 57.01
N GLY A 271 22.38 2.99 58.06
CA GLY A 271 23.34 3.83 58.77
C GLY A 271 23.89 4.96 57.89
N PHE A 272 25.19 4.91 57.56
CA PHE A 272 25.86 5.89 56.69
C PHE A 272 26.01 5.42 55.22
N HIS A 273 25.44 4.26 54.88
CA HIS A 273 25.50 3.70 53.53
C HIS A 273 24.11 3.67 52.90
N THR A 274 24.02 4.07 51.64
CA THR A 274 22.81 3.94 50.82
C THR A 274 22.98 2.72 49.93
N GLU A 275 22.08 1.76 50.08
CA GLU A 275 22.02 0.60 49.21
C GLU A 275 20.80 0.70 48.28
N TYR A 276 20.99 0.25 47.04
CA TYR A 276 19.98 0.26 46.00
C TYR A 276 19.64 -1.19 45.68
N TYR A 277 18.36 -1.56 45.76
CA TYR A 277 17.91 -2.89 45.36
C TYR A 277 16.82 -2.78 44.30
N PRO A 278 16.93 -3.53 43.19
CA PRO A 278 15.85 -3.62 42.23
C PRO A 278 14.72 -4.47 42.81
N GLU A 279 13.53 -3.89 42.97
CA GLU A 279 12.34 -4.64 43.31
C GLU A 279 11.59 -5.03 42.03
N LEU A 280 11.44 -6.35 41.79
CA LEU A 280 10.68 -6.86 40.66
C LEU A 280 9.24 -7.15 41.11
N SER A 281 8.36 -6.18 40.93
CA SER A 281 6.93 -6.34 41.21
C SER A 281 6.26 -7.08 40.04
N ILE A 282 6.05 -8.40 40.17
CA ILE A 282 5.28 -9.19 39.20
C ILE A 282 3.82 -9.22 39.63
N ARG A 283 2.95 -8.46 38.96
CA ARG A 283 1.48 -8.63 39.09
C ARG A 283 1.00 -9.75 38.18
N PHE A 284 0.51 -10.83 38.76
CA PHE A 284 -0.29 -11.82 38.07
C PHE A 284 -1.77 -11.45 38.21
N ASN A 285 -2.44 -11.21 37.07
CA ASN A 285 -3.89 -11.15 37.04
C ASN A 285 -4.41 -12.54 36.66
N PHE A 286 -5.16 -13.16 37.56
CA PHE A 286 -5.93 -14.38 37.29
C PHE A 286 -7.34 -14.01 36.83
#